data_AF-A0A844Q876-F1
#
_entry.id   AF-A0A844Q876-F1
#
_cell.length_a   1.000
_cell.length_b   1.000
_cell.length_c   1.000
_cell.angle_alpha   90.00
_cell.angle_beta   90.00
_cell.angle_gamma   90.00
#
_symmetry.space_group_name_H-M   'P 1'
#
loop_
_entity.id
_entity.type
_entity.pdbx_description
1 polymer ?
#
loop_
_entity_poly.entity_id
_entity_poly.type
_entity_poly.pdbx_seq_one_letter_code
_entity_poly.pdbx_strand_id
1 'polypeptide(L)'
;MKSPLQKEWDIHVKIEETRQLIESFERVQCGRATKEDVDRVHQSLICQAATCPDQTFDMEASLERLKTTLASLERASVLPETYALSS
;
A
#
# COMPACT_ATOMS: atom_id res chain seq x y z
N MET A 1 -9.77 13.33 -17.87
CA MET A 1 -9.94 13.47 -16.40
C MET A 1 -10.60 12.21 -15.87
N LYS A 2 -10.09 11.59 -14.80
CA LYS A 2 -10.74 10.42 -14.17
C LYS A 2 -12.01 10.88 -13.43
N SER A 3 -13.10 10.12 -13.54
CA SER A 3 -14.35 10.39 -12.82
C SER A 3 -14.15 10.25 -11.30
N PRO A 4 -14.98 10.90 -10.47
CA PRO A 4 -14.90 10.77 -9.00
C PRO A 4 -14.96 9.30 -8.54
N LEU A 5 -15.87 8.51 -9.11
CA LEU A 5 -16.00 7.07 -8.85
C LEU A 5 -14.73 6.29 -9.23
N GLN A 6 -14.07 6.65 -10.33
CA GLN A 6 -12.82 6.01 -10.73
C GLN A 6 -11.70 6.31 -9.72
N LYS A 7 -11.64 7.54 -9.20
CA LYS A 7 -10.62 7.91 -8.19
C LYS A 7 -10.85 7.18 -6.87
N GLU A 8 -12.11 7.03 -6.45
CA GLU A 8 -12.49 6.28 -5.26
C GLU A 8 -12.14 4.80 -5.41
N TRP A 9 -12.50 4.19 -6.55
CA TRP A 9 -12.11 2.82 -6.88
C TRP A 9 -10.59 2.63 -6.86
N ASP A 10 -9.84 3.54 -7.50
CA ASP A 10 -8.38 3.50 -7.52
C ASP A 10 -7.78 3.57 -6.10
N ILE A 11 -8.41 4.29 -5.16
CA ILE A 11 -7.98 4.34 -3.76
C ILE A 11 -8.25 3.00 -3.07
N HIS A 12 -9.43 2.41 -3.25
CA HIS A 12 -9.76 1.11 -2.64
C HIS A 12 -8.84 0.00 -3.14
N VAL A 13 -8.54 -0.04 -4.44
CA VAL A 13 -7.56 -0.99 -5.00
C VAL A 13 -6.20 -0.82 -4.33
N LYS A 14 -5.71 0.41 -4.18
CA LYS A 14 -4.43 0.69 -3.53
C LYS A 14 -4.40 0.33 -2.05
N ILE A 15 -5.51 0.52 -1.32
CA ILE A 15 -5.64 0.08 0.07
C ILE A 15 -5.43 -1.42 0.15
N GLU A 16 -6.12 -2.18 -0.70
CA GLU A 16 -6.03 -3.64 -0.70
C GLU A 16 -4.64 -4.14 -1.11
N GLU A 17 -4.05 -3.56 -2.16
CA GLU A 17 -2.66 -3.87 -2.56
C GLU A 17 -1.65 -3.58 -1.43
N THR A 18 -1.83 -2.47 -0.71
CA THR A 18 -0.95 -2.10 0.40
C THR A 18 -1.10 -3.05 1.60
N ARG A 19 -2.32 -3.47 1.93
CA ARG A 19 -2.58 -4.48 2.97
C ARG A 19 -1.93 -5.81 2.63
N GLN A 20 -2.13 -6.28 1.40
CA GLN A 20 -1.55 -7.51 0.91
C GLN A 20 -0.02 -7.49 0.93
N LEU A 21 0.58 -6.35 0.63
CA LEU A 21 2.03 -6.18 0.72
C LEU A 21 2.51 -6.22 2.18
N ILE A 22 1.82 -5.53 3.10
CA ILE A 22 2.12 -5.57 4.55
C ILE A 22 2.08 -7.01 5.06
N GLU A 23 1.03 -7.76 4.73
CA GLU A 23 0.92 -9.18 5.14
C GLU A 23 2.07 -10.02 4.61
N SER A 24 2.46 -9.81 3.34
CA SER A 24 3.62 -10.52 2.77
C SER A 24 4.92 -10.16 3.48
N PHE A 25 5.13 -8.89 3.84
CA PHE A 25 6.28 -8.46 4.66
C PHE A 25 6.31 -9.17 6.01
N GLU A 26 5.17 -9.22 6.72
CA GLU A 26 5.06 -9.89 8.02
C GLU A 26 5.29 -11.40 7.92
N ARG A 27 4.75 -12.05 6.88
CA ARG A 27 4.98 -13.48 6.63
C ARG A 27 6.45 -13.78 6.34
N VAL A 28 7.13 -12.92 5.58
CA VAL A 28 8.58 -13.04 5.32
C VAL A 28 9.36 -12.90 6.62
N GLN A 29 9.05 -11.89 7.45
CA GLN A 29 9.72 -11.70 8.75
C GLN A 29 9.52 -12.88 9.70
N CYS A 30 8.33 -13.47 9.73
CA CYS A 30 8.03 -14.64 10.58
C CYS A 30 8.54 -15.98 10.02
N GLY A 31 9.20 -16.01 8.86
CA GLY A 31 9.64 -17.25 8.21
C GLY A 31 8.50 -18.16 7.72
N ARG A 32 7.30 -17.60 7.52
CA ARG A 32 6.10 -18.30 7.03
C ARG A 32 5.69 -17.89 5.62
N ALA A 33 6.57 -17.20 4.90
CA ALA A 33 6.30 -16.71 3.57
C ALA A 33 6.20 -17.84 2.54
N THR A 34 5.22 -17.69 1.66
CA THR A 34 5.19 -18.42 0.40
C THR A 34 6.15 -17.80 -0.61
N LYS A 35 6.42 -18.49 -1.72
CA LYS A 35 7.17 -17.90 -2.83
C LYS A 35 6.53 -16.60 -3.32
N GLU A 36 5.20 -16.54 -3.38
CA GLU A 36 4.47 -15.36 -3.82
C GLU A 36 4.68 -14.17 -2.86
N ASP A 37 4.70 -14.41 -1.55
CA ASP A 37 5.00 -13.37 -0.56
C ASP A 37 6.42 -12.82 -0.75
N VAL A 38 7.40 -13.69 -0.99
CA VAL A 38 8.79 -13.29 -1.26
C VAL A 38 8.90 -12.50 -2.56
N ASP A 39 8.29 -12.98 -3.64
CA ASP A 39 8.31 -12.31 -4.95
C ASP A 39 7.64 -10.93 -4.86
N ARG A 40 6.53 -10.82 -4.13
CA ARG A 40 5.80 -9.56 -3.92
C ARG A 40 6.62 -8.55 -3.12
N VAL A 41 7.24 -8.99 -2.02
CA VAL A 41 8.15 -8.14 -1.23
C VAL A 41 9.33 -7.72 -2.09
N HIS A 42 10.00 -8.65 -2.76
CA HIS A 42 11.16 -8.37 -3.61
C HIS A 42 10.85 -7.36 -4.72
N GLN A 43 9.70 -7.50 -5.40
CA GLN A 43 9.27 -6.54 -6.41
C GLN A 43 9.06 -5.14 -5.82
N SER A 44 8.45 -5.05 -4.63
CA SER A 44 8.32 -3.77 -3.92
C SER A 44 9.68 -3.16 -3.59
N LEU A 45 10.67 -3.98 -3.22
CA LEU A 45 12.02 -3.51 -2.91
C LEU A 45 12.74 -2.98 -4.16
N ILE A 46 12.62 -3.67 -5.28
CA ILE A 46 13.16 -3.21 -6.57
C ILE A 46 12.55 -1.86 -6.94
N CYS A 47 11.22 -1.74 -6.84
CA CYS A 47 10.54 -0.48 -7.11
C CYS A 47 11.04 0.64 -6.19
N GLN A 48 11.22 0.37 -4.89
CA GLN A 48 11.73 1.35 -3.95
C GLN A 48 13.17 1.77 -4.27
N ALA A 49 14.05 0.82 -4.56
CA ALA A 49 15.45 1.10 -4.93
C ALA A 49 15.55 1.90 -6.23
N ALA A 50 14.66 1.67 -7.19
CA ALA A 50 14.59 2.46 -8.42
C ALA A 50 14.16 3.92 -8.16
N THR A 51 13.30 4.15 -7.16
CA THR A 51 12.83 5.49 -6.80
C THR A 51 13.75 6.23 -5.82
N CYS A 52 14.46 5.50 -4.95
CA CYS A 52 15.29 6.04 -3.88
C CYS A 52 16.59 5.21 -3.73
N PRO A 53 17.54 5.32 -4.68
CA PRO A 53 18.72 4.45 -4.74
C PRO A 53 19.70 4.63 -3.56
N ASP A 54 19.70 5.80 -2.92
CA ASP A 54 20.63 6.12 -1.82
C ASP A 54 20.11 5.71 -0.42
N GLN A 55 18.91 5.13 -0.35
CA GLN A 55 18.34 4.68 0.92
C GLN A 55 18.83 3.28 1.29
N THR A 56 19.51 3.15 2.43
CA THR A 56 19.82 1.84 3.00
C THR A 56 18.51 1.11 3.28
N PHE A 57 18.39 -0.09 2.71
CA PHE A 57 17.20 -0.89 2.89
C PHE A 57 17.09 -1.41 4.32
N ASP A 58 15.96 -1.09 4.96
CA ASP A 58 15.58 -1.61 6.26
C ASP A 58 14.14 -2.14 6.15
N MET A 59 13.98 -3.43 6.48
CA MET A 59 12.72 -4.16 6.36
C MET A 59 11.66 -3.62 7.34
N GLU A 60 12.04 -3.30 8.58
CA GLU A 60 11.13 -2.76 9.60
C GLU A 60 10.72 -1.34 9.25
N ALA A 61 11.67 -0.49 8.86
CA ALA A 61 11.36 0.87 8.43
C ALA A 61 10.47 0.89 7.18
N SER A 62 10.61 -0.09 6.29
CA SER A 62 9.75 -0.24 5.11
C SER A 62 8.34 -0.67 5.48
N LEU A 63 8.20 -1.61 6.41
CA LEU A 63 6.90 -2.03 6.95
C LEU A 63 6.17 -0.87 7.63
N GLU A 64 6.86 -0.06 8.44
CA GLU A 64 6.26 1.10 9.11
C GLU A 64 5.83 2.20 8.11
N ARG A 65 6.61 2.41 7.04
CA ARG A 65 6.20 3.29 5.93
C ARG A 65 4.95 2.78 5.22
N LEU A 66 4.85 1.48 4.97
CA LEU A 66 3.67 0.88 4.35
C LEU A 66 2.43 1.02 5.24
N LYS A 67 2.54 0.75 6.55
CA LYS A 67 1.44 0.97 7.51
C LYS A 67 0.99 2.42 7.56
N THR A 68 1.93 3.36 7.56
CA THR A 68 1.64 4.81 7.51
C THR A 68 0.93 5.19 6.20
N THR A 69 1.35 4.60 5.09
CA THR A 69 0.73 4.80 3.78
C THR A 69 -0.69 4.24 3.76
N LEU A 70 -0.90 3.03 4.29
CA LEU A 70 -2.21 2.42 4.43
C LEU A 70 -3.15 3.32 5.24
N ALA A 71 -2.74 3.77 6.43
CA ALA A 71 -3.54 4.68 7.26
C ALA A 71 -3.87 6.01 6.56
N SER A 72 -2.99 6.48 5.67
CA SER A 72 -3.22 7.69 4.88
C SER A 72 -4.19 7.45 3.73
N LEU A 73 -4.12 6.28 3.07
CA LEU A 73 -5.07 5.87 2.05
C LEU A 73 -6.46 5.62 2.63
N GLU A 74 -6.55 4.99 3.80
CA GLU A 74 -7.82 4.78 4.50
C GLU A 74 -8.47 6.11 4.87
N ARG A 75 -7.71 7.07 5.41
CA ARG A 75 -8.22 8.44 5.63
C ARG A 75 -8.66 9.13 4.35
N ALA A 76 -7.96 8.91 3.23
CA ALA A 76 -8.32 9.48 1.93
C ALA A 76 -9.56 8.80 1.31
N SER A 77 -9.85 7.54 1.64
CA SER A 77 -11.07 6.84 1.22
C SER A 77 -12.32 7.31 1.97
N VAL A 78 -12.15 7.84 3.18
CA VAL A 78 -13.22 8.53 3.90
C VAL A 78 -13.36 9.93 3.30
N LEU A 79 -14.01 10.01 2.14
CA LEU A 79 -14.50 11.28 1.63
C LEU A 79 -15.58 11.81 2.59
N PRO A 80 -15.62 13.12 2.89
CA PRO A 80 -16.74 13.70 3.61
C PRO A 80 -18.04 13.41 2.84
N GLU A 81 -19.11 13.11 3.57
CA GLU A 81 -20.48 12.80 3.10
C GLU A 81 -21.16 13.95 2.30
N THR A 82 -20.46 14.68 1.45
CA THR A 82 -21.01 15.87 0.77
C THR A 82 -21.74 15.58 -0.54
N TYR A 83 -21.86 14.32 -0.96
CA TYR A 83 -22.65 13.95 -2.15
C TYR A 83 -24.04 13.39 -1.82
N ALA A 84 -24.45 13.32 -0.55
CA ALA A 84 -25.71 12.71 -0.16
C ALA A 84 -26.94 13.65 -0.15
N LEU A 85 -26.79 14.96 -0.33
CA LEU A 85 -27.94 15.89 -0.29
C LEU A 85 -27.82 17.00 -1.35
N SER A 86 -27.87 16.61 -2.62
CA SER A 86 -28.23 17.52 -3.72
C SER A 86 -29.00 16.72 -4.77
N SER A 87 -30.21 16.31 -4.42
CA SER A 87 -31.25 15.87 -5.35
C SER A 87 -32.58 16.46 -4.91
#